data_AF-A0A8X6MID0-F1
#
_entry.id   AF-A0A8X6MID0-F1
#
_cell.length_a   1.000
_cell.length_b   1.000
_cell.length_c   1.000
_cell.angle_alpha   90.00
_cell.angle_beta   90.00
_cell.angle_gamma   90.00
#
_symmetry.space_group_name_H-M   'P 1'
#
loop_
_entity.id
_entity.type
_entity.pdbx_description
1 polymer ?
#
loop_
_entity_poly.entity_id
_entity_poly.type
_entity_poly.pdbx_seq_one_letter_code
_entity_poly.pdbx_strand_id
1 'polypeptide(L)' 'TRGDRNERFTNAFNNLFSRDSEKFWTSGQWMTERRGGSDVANSTETVAVPENDFYRLYGYKWFSSATDSNMAL' A
#
# COMPACT_ATOMS: atom_id res chain seq x y z
N THR A 1 4.53 14.76 -12.85
CA THR A 1 5.93 15.27 -12.76
C THR A 1 6.54 14.91 -11.40
N ARG A 2 7.87 14.94 -11.24
CA ARG A 2 8.58 14.51 -10.00
C ARG A 2 8.09 15.21 -8.71
N GLY A 3 7.47 16.40 -8.82
CA GLY A 3 6.88 17.15 -7.71
C GLY A 3 5.64 16.51 -7.10
N ASP A 4 4.71 16.02 -7.92
CA ASP A 4 3.45 15.37 -7.46
C ASP A 4 3.72 14.11 -6.61
N ARG A 5 4.75 13.33 -6.98
CA ARG A 5 5.16 12.17 -6.17
C ARG A 5 5.64 12.57 -4.76
N ASN A 6 6.43 13.64 -4.65
CA ASN A 6 6.92 14.09 -3.35
C ASN A 6 5.77 14.60 -2.47
N GLU A 7 4.80 15.31 -3.06
CA GLU A 7 3.63 15.79 -2.33
C GLU A 7 2.81 14.65 -1.70
N ARG A 8 2.59 13.56 -2.45
CA ARG A 8 1.87 12.38 -1.94
C ARG A 8 2.59 11.72 -0.78
N PHE A 9 3.91 11.58 -0.85
CA PHE A 9 4.69 11.02 0.25
C PHE A 9 4.68 11.94 1.48
N THR A 10 4.79 13.26 1.28
CA THR A 10 4.68 14.23 2.37
C THR A 10 3.29 14.19 3.01
N ASN A 11 2.22 14.08 2.23
CA ASN A 11 0.86 13.96 2.74
C ASN A 11 0.69 12.68 3.57
N ALA A 12 1.09 11.52 3.04
CA ALA A 12 1.03 10.26 3.77
C ALA A 12 1.83 10.33 5.07
N PHE A 13 3.06 10.86 5.03
CA PHE A 13 3.90 11.05 6.21
C PHE A 13 3.23 11.91 7.27
N ASN A 14 2.68 13.07 6.88
CA ASN A 14 2.03 13.98 7.83
C ASN A 14 0.82 13.35 8.53
N ASN A 15 0.02 12.54 7.81
CA ASN A 15 -1.14 11.86 8.41
C ASN A 15 -0.73 10.66 9.28
N LEU A 16 0.26 9.85 8.85
CA LEU A 16 0.76 8.71 9.63
C LEU A 16 1.42 9.12 10.96
N PHE A 17 2.02 10.32 11.02
CA PHE A 17 2.63 10.87 12.23
C PHE A 17 1.75 11.91 12.93
N SER A 18 0.52 12.14 12.46
CA SER A 18 -0.40 13.09 13.08
C SER A 18 -0.79 12.63 14.49
N ARG A 19 -0.90 13.59 15.42
CA ARG A 19 -1.48 13.37 16.76
C ARG A 19 -2.93 13.83 16.85
N ASP A 20 -3.42 14.47 15.81
CA ASP A 20 -4.81 14.88 15.65
C ASP A 20 -5.60 13.68 15.13
N SER A 21 -6.58 13.21 15.92
CA SER A 21 -7.39 12.03 15.60
C SER A 21 -8.22 12.20 14.33
N GLU A 22 -8.55 13.44 13.94
CA GLU A 22 -9.30 13.69 12.70
C GLU A 22 -8.44 13.54 11.44
N LYS A 23 -7.11 13.56 11.60
CA LYS A 23 -6.13 13.46 10.50
C LYS A 23 -5.26 12.21 10.58
N PHE A 24 -5.31 11.48 11.68
CA PHE A 24 -4.43 10.33 11.89
C PHE A 24 -4.80 9.19 10.94
N TRP A 25 -3.79 8.68 10.23
CA TRP A 25 -3.94 7.51 9.35
C TRP A 25 -3.26 6.29 9.95
N THR A 26 -3.83 5.13 9.64
CA THR A 26 -3.15 3.84 9.79
C THR A 26 -2.78 3.28 8.43
N SER A 27 -1.89 2.28 8.40
CA SER A 27 -1.44 1.61 7.18
C SER A 27 -1.49 0.08 7.34
N GLY A 28 -2.04 -0.60 6.34
CA GLY A 28 -1.94 -2.05 6.17
C GLY A 28 -0.62 -2.46 5.50
N GLN A 29 -0.24 -3.73 5.63
CA GLN A 29 0.90 -4.31 4.91
C GLN A 29 0.45 -5.61 4.24
N TRP A 30 0.36 -5.63 2.92
CA TRP A 30 -0.33 -6.70 2.18
C TRP A 30 0.64 -7.57 1.38
N MET A 31 1.50 -8.27 2.12
CA MET A 31 2.59 -9.06 1.54
C MET A 31 2.23 -10.53 1.28
N THR A 32 1.38 -11.12 2.12
CA THR A 32 1.14 -12.57 2.08
C THR A 32 0.12 -12.93 1.02
N GLU A 33 0.48 -13.85 0.14
CA GLU A 33 -0.40 -14.45 -0.86
C GLU A 33 -0.56 -15.95 -0.63
N ARG A 34 -1.44 -16.61 -1.39
CA ARG A 34 -1.79 -18.03 -1.18
C ARG A 34 -0.59 -18.96 -1.15
N ARG A 35 0.42 -18.67 -1.97
CA ARG A 35 1.62 -19.51 -2.12
C ARG A 35 2.61 -19.35 -0.97
N GLY A 36 2.49 -18.30 -0.15
CA GLY A 36 3.33 -18.13 1.03
C GLY A 36 3.53 -16.67 1.45
N GLY A 37 3.80 -16.46 2.74
CA GLY A 37 4.13 -15.15 3.32
C GLY A 37 5.62 -14.97 3.66
N SER A 38 6.36 -16.06 3.92
CA SER A 38 7.80 -16.00 4.18
C SER A 38 8.62 -15.84 2.90
N ASP A 39 8.26 -16.57 1.84
CA ASP A 39 8.91 -16.50 0.53
C ASP A 39 8.12 -15.61 -0.45
N VAL A 40 8.09 -14.31 -0.18
CA VAL A 40 7.38 -13.31 -1.01
C VAL A 40 7.92 -13.27 -2.44
N ALA A 41 9.22 -13.53 -2.61
CA ALA A 41 9.90 -13.43 -3.90
C ALA A 41 9.34 -14.41 -4.93
N ASN A 42 9.03 -15.65 -4.51
CA ASN A 42 8.47 -16.66 -5.40
C ASN A 42 6.95 -16.84 -5.26
N SER A 43 6.34 -16.29 -4.20
CA SER A 43 4.91 -16.47 -3.92
C SER A 43 4.00 -15.37 -4.46
N THR A 44 4.54 -14.20 -4.80
CA THR A 44 3.74 -13.06 -5.28
C THR A 44 3.26 -13.30 -6.71
N GLU A 45 1.95 -13.41 -6.88
CA GLU A 45 1.25 -13.52 -8.16
C GLU A 45 0.60 -12.20 -8.58
N THR A 46 0.47 -11.23 -7.66
CA THR A 46 -0.08 -9.91 -7.99
C THR A 46 0.74 -9.22 -9.09
N VAL A 47 0.06 -8.83 -10.17
CA VAL A 47 0.66 -8.11 -11.30
C VAL A 47 0.30 -6.63 -11.27
N ALA A 48 1.27 -5.79 -11.60
CA ALA A 48 1.09 -4.35 -11.77
C ALA A 48 1.01 -4.03 -13.26
N VAL A 49 -0.16 -3.59 -13.72
CA VAL A 49 -0.38 -3.21 -15.13
C VAL A 49 -0.31 -1.68 -15.24
N PRO A 50 0.56 -1.10 -16.10
CA PRO A 50 0.65 0.34 -16.27
C PRO A 50 -0.70 0.97 -16.66
N GLU A 51 -1.06 2.05 -15.99
CA GLU A 51 -2.25 2.86 -16.25
C GLU A 51 -1.94 4.35 -16.00
N ASN A 52 -1.73 5.11 -17.08
CA ASN A 52 -1.26 6.49 -17.04
C ASN A 52 0.05 6.63 -16.23
N ASP A 53 0.09 7.53 -15.25
CA ASP A 53 1.21 7.71 -14.31
C ASP A 53 1.21 6.68 -13.16
N PHE A 54 0.28 5.72 -13.15
CA PHE A 54 0.05 4.73 -12.08
C PHE A 54 0.08 3.30 -12.61
N TYR A 55 -0.17 2.36 -11.69
CA TYR A 55 -0.37 0.96 -11.99
C TYR A 55 -1.69 0.50 -11.39
N ARG A 56 -2.40 -0.35 -12.13
CA ARG A 56 -3.52 -1.11 -11.59
C ARG A 56 -3.03 -2.49 -11.16
N LEU A 57 -3.32 -2.85 -9.92
CA LEU A 57 -2.90 -4.11 -9.33
C LEU A 57 -3.98 -5.18 -9.54
N TYR A 58 -3.58 -6.37 -9.98
CA TYR A 58 -4.46 -7.53 -10.11
C TYR A 58 -3.84 -8.71 -9.38
N GLY A 59 -4.51 -9.22 -8.35
CA GLY A 59 -4.00 -10.34 -7.54
C GLY A 59 -4.89 -10.61 -6.33
N TYR A 60 -4.47 -11.57 -5.49
CA TYR A 60 -5.20 -11.95 -4.28
C TYR A 60 -4.28 -11.90 -3.06
N LYS A 61 -4.59 -11.01 -2.12
CA LYS A 61 -3.90 -10.93 -0.84
C LYS A 61 -4.56 -11.90 0.14
N TRP A 62 -3.77 -12.87 0.60
CA TRP A 62 -4.25 -13.98 1.41
C TRP A 62 -4.47 -13.57 2.87
N PHE A 63 -3.61 -12.72 3.40
CA PHE A 63 -3.83 -12.00 4.64
C PHE A 63 -3.61 -10.51 4.42
N SER A 64 -4.62 -9.72 4.77
CA SER A 64 -4.57 -8.26 4.75
C SER A 64 -4.81 -7.76 6.17
N SER A 65 -3.79 -7.13 6.77
CA SER A 65 -3.96 -6.43 8.05
C SER A 65 -4.64 -5.08 7.82
N ALA A 66 -5.37 -4.62 8.85
CA ALA A 66 -5.98 -3.29 8.92
C ALA A 66 -6.70 -2.89 7.62
N THR A 67 -7.71 -3.66 7.19
CA THR A 67 -8.47 -3.36 5.96
C THR A 67 -9.28 -2.06 6.04
N ASP A 68 -9.43 -1.52 7.25
CA ASP A 68 -9.97 -0.21 7.58
C ASP A 68 -8.93 0.92 7.52
N SER A 69 -7.67 0.61 7.21
CA SER A 69 -6.60 1.59 7.05
C SER A 69 -6.78 2.48 5.82
N ASN A 70 -6.19 3.67 5.88
CA ASN A 70 -6.27 4.67 4.81
C ASN A 70 -5.36 4.33 3.63
N MET A 71 -4.31 3.55 3.86
CA MET A 71 -3.34 3.14 2.85
C MET A 71 -2.75 1.76 3.15
N ALA A 72 -2.10 1.17 2.16
CA ALA A 72 -1.28 -0.02 2.34
C ALA A 72 0.02 0.09 1.54
N LEU A 73 1.02 -0.70 1.93
CA LEU A 73 2.20 -0.99 1.14
C LEU A 73 2.18 -2.46 0.69
#